data_AF-A0A3C0V0M0-F1
#
_entry.id   AF-A0A3C0V0M0-F1
#
_cell.length_a   1.000
_cell.length_b   1.000
_cell.length_c   1.000
_cell.angle_alpha   90.00
_cell.angle_beta   90.00
_cell.angle_gamma   90.00
#
_symmetry.space_group_name_H-M   'P 1'
#
loop_
_entity.id
_entity.type
_entity.pdbx_description
1 polymer ?
#
loop_
_entity_poly.entity_id
_entity_poly.type
_entity_poly.pdbx_seq_one_letter_code
_entity_poly.pdbx_strand_id
1 'polypeptide(L)' 'LLEQSYNRIEGSKNDLYTQLQEAQGFLPFTDKSAPELIYKTFGMSKKDFKKAVGGLLKERKIELKDDGMYLL' A
#
# COMPACT_ATOMS: atom_id res chain seq x y z
N LEU A 1 -16.23 -5.00 16.21
CA LEU A 1 -15.19 -5.83 15.54
C LEU A 1 -15.04 -5.49 14.05
N LEU A 2 -16.11 -5.41 13.26
CA LEU A 2 -16.03 -5.02 11.83
C LEU A 2 -15.52 -3.58 11.62
N GLU A 3 -16.02 -2.61 12.39
CA GLU A 3 -15.60 -1.20 12.28
C GLU A 3 -14.12 -0.98 12.58
N GLN A 4 -13.57 -1.66 13.60
CA GLN A 4 -12.14 -1.57 13.93
C GLN A 4 -11.26 -2.15 12.82
N SER A 5 -11.69 -3.26 12.20
CA SER A 5 -10.96 -3.82 11.05
C SER A 5 -11.05 -2.93 9.83
N TYR A 6 -12.17 -2.24 9.61
CA TYR A 6 -12.34 -1.31 8.49
C TYR A 6 -11.48 -0.06 8.68
N ASN A 7 -11.53 0.56 9.86
CA ASN A 7 -10.71 1.73 10.20
C ASN A 7 -9.21 1.44 10.08
N ARG A 8 -8.76 0.25 10.48
CA ARG A 8 -7.36 -0.16 10.34
C ARG A 8 -6.93 -0.28 8.86
N ILE A 9 -7.81 -0.78 7.99
CA ILE A 9 -7.52 -0.91 6.56
C ILE A 9 -7.50 0.46 5.88
N GLU A 10 -8.46 1.33 6.20
CA GLU A 10 -8.48 2.72 5.69
C GLU A 10 -7.24 3.50 6.14
N GLY A 11 -6.83 3.37 7.41
CA GLY A 11 -5.57 3.94 7.90
C GLY A 11 -4.37 3.44 7.10
N SER A 12 -4.27 2.12 6.92
CA SER A 12 -3.16 1.51 6.16
C SER A 12 -3.12 1.97 4.70
N LYS A 13 -4.28 2.17 4.07
CA LYS A 13 -4.38 2.70 2.71
C LYS A 13 -3.86 4.13 2.63
N ASN A 14 -4.25 4.98 3.58
CA ASN A 14 -3.84 6.38 3.62
C ASN A 14 -2.34 6.50 3.90
N ASP A 15 -1.81 5.71 4.84
CA ASP A 15 -0.37 5.72 5.17
C ASP A 15 0.49 5.33 3.96
N LEU A 16 0.09 4.27 3.24
CA LEU A 16 0.79 3.84 2.02
C LEU A 16 0.75 4.91 0.92
N TYR A 17 -0.39 5.59 0.76
CA TYR A 17 -0.53 6.66 -0.23
C TYR A 17 0.36 7.86 0.10
N THR A 18 0.40 8.28 1.37
CA THR A 18 1.28 9.35 1.84
C THR A 18 2.75 9.01 1.57
N GLN A 19 3.20 7.80 1.92
CA GLN A 19 4.58 7.39 1.66
C GLN A 19 4.92 7.37 0.16
N LEU A 20 3.97 6.99 -0.70
CA LEU A 20 4.15 7.03 -2.14
C LEU A 20 4.31 8.48 -2.64
N GLN A 21 3.53 9.42 -2.12
CA GLN A 21 3.65 10.84 -2.44
C GLN A 21 5.01 11.42 -1.97
N GLU A 22 5.44 11.06 -0.77
CA GLU A 22 6.75 11.45 -0.22
C GLU A 22 7.92 10.86 -1.01
N ALA A 23 7.76 9.65 -1.56
CA ALA A 23 8.72 8.99 -2.44
C ALA A 23 8.68 9.49 -3.90
N GLN A 24 8.25 10.74 -4.11
CA GLN A 24 8.15 11.37 -5.43
C GLN A 24 7.29 10.58 -6.43
N GLY A 25 6.28 9.86 -5.93
CA GLY A 25 5.33 9.12 -6.72
C GLY A 25 5.82 7.75 -7.19
N PHE A 26 6.91 7.21 -6.65
CA PHE A 26 7.38 5.86 -6.97
C PHE A 26 7.84 5.08 -5.74
N LEU A 27 7.38 3.83 -5.62
CA LEU A 27 7.86 2.87 -4.64
C LEU A 27 8.24 1.56 -5.36
N PRO A 28 9.45 0.99 -5.13
CA PRO A 28 9.88 -0.27 -5.73
C PRO A 28 9.25 -1.49 -5.01
N PHE A 29 7.94 -1.45 -4.81
CA PHE A 29 7.16 -2.44 -4.09
C PHE A 29 5.99 -2.92 -4.93
N THR A 30 5.92 -4.24 -5.07
CA THR A 30 4.81 -4.95 -5.73
C THR A 30 4.18 -5.96 -4.78
N ASP A 31 3.14 -6.65 -5.23
CA ASP A 31 2.51 -7.75 -4.48
C ASP A 31 3.44 -8.98 -4.30
N LYS A 32 4.52 -9.05 -5.09
CA LYS A 32 5.61 -10.04 -5.01
C LYS A 32 6.61 -9.73 -3.89
N SER A 33 6.67 -8.49 -3.40
CA SER A 33 7.63 -8.07 -2.36
C SER A 33 7.59 -8.96 -1.11
N ALA A 34 8.76 -9.19 -0.51
CA ALA A 34 8.88 -10.06 0.66
C ALA A 34 8.07 -9.50 1.85
N PRO A 35 7.36 -10.34 2.63
CA PRO A 35 6.59 -9.89 3.79
C PRO A 35 7.41 -9.08 4.80
N GLU A 36 8.64 -9.51 5.04
CA GLU A 36 9.57 -8.87 5.99
C GLU A 36 9.95 -7.46 5.53
N LEU A 37 10.17 -7.27 4.22
CA LEU A 37 10.50 -5.97 3.65
C LEU A 37 9.30 -5.03 3.72
N ILE A 38 8.09 -5.53 3.40
CA ILE A 38 6.84 -4.76 3.53
C ILE A 38 6.65 -4.31 4.98
N TYR A 39 6.86 -5.22 5.94
CA TYR A 39 6.69 -4.88 7.35
C TYR A 39 7.73 -3.85 7.82
N LYS A 40 8.99 -4.02 7.43
CA LYS A 40 10.08 -3.11 7.79
C LYS A 40 9.86 -1.69 7.25
N THR A 41 9.30 -1.56 6.04
CA THR A 41 9.10 -0.26 5.40
C THR A 41 7.79 0.40 5.80
N PHE A 42 6.68 -0.36 5.81
CA PHE A 42 5.34 0.21 5.99
C PHE A 42 4.71 -0.07 7.36
N GLY A 43 5.34 -0.90 8.20
CA GLY A 43 4.73 -1.35 9.47
C GLY A 43 3.52 -2.26 9.28
N MET A 44 3.33 -2.82 8.07
CA MET A 44 2.14 -3.57 7.68
C MET A 44 2.44 -5.05 7.46
N SER A 45 1.45 -5.90 7.74
CA SER A 45 1.47 -7.26 7.21
C SER A 45 1.33 -7.25 5.68
N LYS A 46 1.86 -8.26 4.98
CA LYS A 46 1.67 -8.42 3.53
C LYS A 46 0.18 -8.49 3.13
N LYS A 47 -0.68 -9.00 4.03
CA LYS A 47 -2.13 -9.03 3.82
C LYS A 47 -2.74 -7.63 3.83
N ASP A 48 -2.35 -6.79 4.79
CA ASP A 48 -2.84 -5.41 4.90
C ASP A 48 -2.31 -4.55 3.76
N PHE A 49 -1.04 -4.71 3.40
CA PHE A 49 -0.44 -4.05 2.23
C PHE A 49 -1.21 -4.37 0.95
N LYS A 50 -1.52 -5.65 0.67
CA LYS A 50 -2.34 -6.02 -0.51
C LYS A 50 -3.73 -5.39 -0.50
N LYS A 51 -4.35 -5.23 0.67
CA LYS A 51 -5.65 -4.56 0.78
C LYS A 51 -5.54 -3.06 0.51
N ALA A 52 -4.53 -2.40 1.07
CA ALA A 52 -4.25 -0.98 0.83
C ALA A 52 -4.00 -0.72 -0.67
N VAL A 53 -3.10 -1.48 -1.30
CA VAL A 53 -2.84 -1.43 -2.75
C VAL A 53 -4.12 -1.64 -3.55
N GLY A 54 -4.90 -2.68 -3.21
CA GLY A 54 -6.17 -2.95 -3.90
C GLY A 54 -7.19 -1.81 -3.75
N GLY A 55 -7.23 -1.12 -2.61
CA GLY A 55 -8.06 0.08 -2.41
C GLY A 55 -7.62 1.23 -3.29
N LEU A 56 -6.31 1.54 -3.32
CA LEU A 56 -5.76 2.61 -4.14
C LEU A 56 -5.92 2.37 -5.65
N LEU A 57 -5.79 1.12 -6.10
CA LEU A 57 -6.07 0.73 -7.49
C LEU A 57 -7.53 0.95 -7.85
N LYS A 58 -8.48 0.60 -6.96
CA LYS A 58 -9.91 0.83 -7.18
C LYS A 58 -10.25 2.32 -7.23
N GLU A 59 -9.58 3.13 -6.42
CA GLU A 59 -9.70 4.59 -6.41
C GLU A 59 -8.95 5.26 -7.58
N ARG A 60 -8.23 4.51 -8.42
CA ARG A 60 -7.40 5.02 -9.52
C ARG A 60 -6.38 6.06 -9.08
N LYS A 61 -5.80 5.86 -7.89
CA LYS A 61 -4.75 6.70 -7.32
C LYS A 61 -3.34 6.24 -7.67
N ILE A 62 -3.19 4.97 -8.03
CA ILE A 62 -1.91 4.34 -8.33
C ILE A 62 -2.01 3.43 -9.55
N GLU A 63 -0.87 3.18 -10.15
CA GLU A 63 -0.62 2.12 -11.13
C GLU A 63 0.41 1.14 -10.57
N LEU A 64 0.20 -0.17 -10.76
CA LEU A 64 1.16 -1.20 -10.36
C LEU A 64 1.79 -1.83 -11.61
N LYS A 65 3.11 -1.80 -11.69
CA LYS A 65 3.93 -2.41 -12.74
C LYS A 65 4.84 -3.49 -12.14
N ASP A 66 5.59 -4.19 -12.99
CA ASP A 66 6.51 -5.23 -12.54
C ASP A 66 7.66 -4.69 -11.69
N ASP A 67 8.08 -3.44 -11.92
CA ASP A 67 9.16 -2.75 -11.22
C ASP A 67 8.71 -1.94 -9.99
N GLY A 68 7.41 -1.67 -9.84
CA GLY A 68 6.92 -1.01 -8.65
C GLY A 68 5.54 -0.39 -8.77
N MET A 69 5.27 0.52 -7.84
CA MET A 69 4.02 1.26 -7.69
C MET A 69 4.27 2.71 -8.04
N TYR A 70 3.39 3.26 -8.88
CA TYR A 70 3.45 4.62 -9.38
C TYR A 70 2.21 5.39 -8.94
N LEU A 71 2.41 6.64 -8.56
CA LEU A 71 1.32 7.59 -8.36
C LEU A 71 0.74 8.00 -9.72
N LEU A 72 -0.58 8.12 -9.79
CA LEU A 72 -1.30 8.64 -10.97
C LEU A 72 -1.53 10.15 -10.90
#